data_AF-A0A914YBH3-F1
#
_entry.id   AF-A0A914YBH3-F1
#
_cell.length_a   1.000
_cell.length_b   1.000
_cell.length_c   1.000
_cell.angle_alpha   90.00
_cell.angle_beta   90.00
_cell.angle_gamma   90.00
#
_symmetry.space_group_name_H-M   'P 1'
#
loop_
_entity.id
_entity.type
_entity.pdbx_description
1 polymer ?
#
loop_
_entity_poly.entity_id
_entity_poly.type
_entity_poly.pdbx_seq_one_letter_code
_entity_poly.pdbx_strand_id
1 'polypeptide(L)'
;MRWNDKKRCPSRPLSLTNNFLDGKFGRRVSTRTIPISDIKWIKNRVNHISRQYNDPEFLMFLKSFKDTKALFGAVGITFREIKDVLNVTDLIKTFQQERYSVIMDSALTTKFRSLRGSIDYFNTVEKELQCVVDTIGPAAFYITANPSPEDWENLRRTYLTIYSNISEMDYNCDKMIAKDPVIFSTYFRNRLHNLLRNVILNKDGPFGELIHHFFRIDYQESNLTHCHMIFWSKNEVTLEKLGGR
;
A
#
# COMPACT_ATOMS: atom_id res chain seq x y z
N MET A 1 -37.94 -5.58 -30.14
CA MET A 1 -38.13 -4.11 -30.38
C MET A 1 -39.21 -3.66 -29.43
N ARG A 2 -39.04 -2.72 -28.50
CA ARG A 2 -38.15 -1.57 -28.42
C ARG A 2 -37.74 -1.34 -26.95
N TRP A 3 -36.46 -1.04 -26.75
CA TRP A 3 -36.00 -0.20 -25.65
C TRP A 3 -36.58 1.21 -25.85
N ASN A 4 -36.99 1.87 -24.77
CA ASN A 4 -36.98 3.32 -24.74
C ASN A 4 -36.70 3.86 -23.34
N ASP A 5 -35.71 4.76 -23.36
CA ASP A 5 -35.01 5.39 -22.27
C ASP A 5 -35.83 6.42 -21.47
N LYS A 6 -35.18 6.85 -20.39
CA LYS A 6 -35.37 8.09 -19.60
C LYS A 6 -36.17 7.93 -18.32
N LYS A 7 -35.46 7.55 -17.24
CA LYS A 7 -35.57 8.29 -15.98
C LYS A 7 -34.17 8.63 -15.45
N ARG A 8 -34.03 9.92 -15.16
CA ARG A 8 -32.83 10.66 -14.77
C ARG A 8 -32.17 10.00 -13.57
N CYS A 9 -30.84 9.95 -13.60
CA CYS A 9 -30.02 9.65 -12.44
C CYS A 9 -30.30 10.72 -11.36
N PRO A 10 -30.93 10.38 -10.22
CA PRO A 10 -31.06 11.33 -9.12
C PRO A 10 -29.70 11.43 -8.44
N SER A 11 -29.34 12.64 -8.05
CA SER A 11 -28.23 13.01 -7.16
C SER A 11 -27.87 11.91 -6.15
N ARG A 12 -26.65 11.37 -6.28
CA ARG A 12 -26.13 10.24 -5.48
C ARG A 12 -26.09 10.60 -3.99
N PRO A 13 -26.63 9.76 -3.10
CA PRO A 13 -26.17 9.71 -1.73
C PRO A 13 -24.83 8.96 -1.70
N LEU A 14 -23.78 9.65 -1.21
CA LEU A 14 -22.48 9.09 -0.85
C LEU A 14 -22.64 8.21 0.39
N SER A 15 -23.05 6.95 0.20
CA SER A 15 -23.07 5.99 1.29
C SER A 15 -22.59 4.61 0.82
N LEU A 16 -21.68 4.02 1.59
CA LEU A 16 -21.13 2.67 1.45
C LEU A 16 -22.22 1.59 1.24
N THR A 17 -23.47 1.89 1.57
CA THR A 17 -24.65 1.01 1.44
C THR A 17 -25.04 0.72 -0.02
N ASN A 18 -24.75 1.61 -0.97
CA ASN A 18 -25.13 1.39 -2.38
C ASN A 18 -24.21 0.43 -3.15
N ASN A 19 -23.01 0.14 -2.62
CA ASN A 19 -22.03 -0.74 -3.28
C ASN A 19 -22.28 -2.24 -3.06
N PHE A 20 -23.28 -2.60 -2.25
CA PHE A 20 -23.53 -3.97 -1.80
C PHE A 20 -25.03 -4.33 -1.79
N LEU A 21 -25.77 -3.95 -2.85
CA LEU A 21 -27.23 -4.11 -2.94
C LEU A 21 -27.73 -5.55 -2.72
N ASP A 22 -26.90 -6.56 -3.00
CA ASP A 22 -27.36 -7.96 -2.99
C ASP A 22 -26.94 -8.75 -1.74
N GLY A 23 -26.04 -8.22 -0.90
CA GLY A 23 -25.46 -8.93 0.27
C GLY A 23 -24.67 -10.22 -0.05
N LYS A 24 -24.65 -10.67 -1.31
CA LYS A 24 -23.96 -11.87 -1.80
C LYS A 24 -22.45 -11.64 -1.87
N PHE A 25 -21.68 -12.71 -1.62
CA PHE A 25 -20.21 -12.68 -1.63
C PHE A 25 -19.58 -11.70 -0.62
N GLY A 26 -20.28 -11.40 0.48
CA GLY A 26 -19.71 -10.64 1.59
C GLY A 26 -18.42 -11.25 2.17
N ARG A 27 -17.84 -10.53 3.13
CA ARG A 27 -16.65 -11.00 3.86
C ARG A 27 -16.92 -12.34 4.56
N ARG A 28 -17.98 -12.38 5.36
CA ARG A 28 -18.47 -13.58 6.05
C ARG A 28 -19.76 -14.01 5.40
N VAL A 29 -19.68 -15.02 4.54
CA VAL A 29 -20.87 -15.66 3.96
C VAL A 29 -20.91 -17.08 4.49
N SER A 30 -22.01 -17.43 5.14
CA SER A 30 -22.25 -18.77 5.72
C SER A 30 -22.33 -19.86 4.64
N THR A 31 -22.65 -19.49 3.39
CA THR A 31 -22.78 -20.41 2.27
C THR A 31 -21.44 -20.83 1.63
N ARG A 32 -20.30 -20.27 2.08
CA ARG A 32 -19.01 -20.58 1.46
C ARG A 32 -18.43 -21.88 2.04
N THR A 33 -18.13 -22.85 1.16
CA THR A 33 -17.53 -24.14 1.55
C THR A 33 -16.14 -24.00 2.17
N ILE A 34 -15.30 -23.09 1.63
CA ILE A 34 -13.93 -22.86 2.12
C ILE A 34 -13.85 -21.47 2.76
N PRO A 35 -13.45 -21.34 4.04
CA PRO A 35 -13.27 -20.04 4.65
C PRO A 35 -12.15 -19.26 3.96
N ILE A 36 -12.35 -17.95 3.77
CA ILE A 36 -11.36 -17.04 3.16
C ILE A 36 -10.88 -16.08 4.23
N SER A 37 -9.55 -15.88 4.32
CA SER A 37 -8.96 -14.90 5.23
C SER A 37 -9.33 -13.46 4.82
N ASP A 38 -9.38 -12.54 5.79
CA ASP A 38 -9.74 -11.14 5.48
C ASP A 38 -8.78 -10.52 4.47
N ILE A 39 -7.48 -10.83 4.57
CA ILE A 39 -6.47 -10.32 3.61
C ILE A 39 -6.77 -10.82 2.21
N LYS A 40 -7.11 -12.10 2.04
CA LYS A 40 -7.45 -12.67 0.72
C LYS A 40 -8.75 -12.06 0.19
N TRP A 41 -9.73 -11.81 1.05
CA TRP A 41 -10.97 -11.12 0.69
C TRP A 41 -10.72 -9.67 0.25
N ILE A 42 -9.93 -8.89 1.01
CA ILE A 42 -9.53 -7.51 0.66
C ILE A 42 -8.81 -7.50 -0.68
N LYS A 43 -7.79 -8.36 -0.86
CA LYS A 43 -7.06 -8.47 -2.13
C LYS A 43 -7.99 -8.80 -3.30
N ASN A 44 -8.96 -9.68 -3.11
CA ASN A 44 -9.93 -10.01 -4.15
C ASN A 44 -10.81 -8.81 -4.51
N ARG A 45 -11.22 -7.98 -3.53
CA ARG A 45 -12.04 -6.78 -3.76
C ARG A 45 -11.27 -5.68 -4.50
N VAL A 46 -10.04 -5.39 -4.07
CA VAL A 46 -9.18 -4.38 -4.72
C VAL A 46 -8.84 -4.78 -6.17
N ASN A 47 -8.64 -6.07 -6.44
CA ASN A 47 -8.36 -6.56 -7.80
C ASN A 47 -9.61 -6.97 -8.57
N HIS A 48 -10.81 -6.65 -8.06
CA HIS A 48 -12.05 -7.04 -8.73
C HIS A 48 -12.28 -6.19 -9.98
N ILE A 49 -12.88 -6.80 -11.02
CA ILE A 49 -13.16 -6.12 -12.28
C ILE A 49 -14.13 -4.94 -12.12
N SER A 50 -15.13 -5.07 -11.25
CA SER A 50 -16.07 -3.99 -10.94
C SER A 50 -15.38 -2.79 -10.29
N ARG A 51 -15.55 -1.61 -10.90
CA ARG A 51 -14.94 -0.35 -10.43
C ARG A 51 -15.53 0.20 -9.13
N GLN A 52 -16.71 -0.27 -8.72
CA GLN A 52 -17.31 0.13 -7.43
C GLN A 52 -16.42 -0.19 -6.22
N TYR A 53 -15.53 -1.19 -6.34
CA TYR A 53 -14.58 -1.57 -5.29
C TYR A 53 -13.28 -0.78 -5.30
N ASN A 54 -13.16 0.19 -6.22
CA ASN A 54 -11.97 1.02 -6.39
C ASN A 54 -12.26 2.49 -6.08
N ASP A 55 -13.48 2.75 -5.62
CA ASP A 55 -13.86 4.02 -5.03
C ASP A 55 -12.91 4.35 -3.85
N PRO A 56 -12.36 5.57 -3.78
CA PRO A 56 -11.42 5.96 -2.73
C PRO A 56 -11.96 5.76 -1.31
N GLU A 57 -13.23 6.06 -1.05
CA GLU A 57 -13.82 5.91 0.28
C GLU A 57 -13.86 4.44 0.69
N PHE A 58 -14.25 3.58 -0.24
CA PHE A 58 -14.25 2.13 0.00
C PHE A 58 -12.83 1.59 0.22
N LEU A 59 -11.83 2.06 -0.53
CA LEU A 59 -10.44 1.67 -0.33
C LEU A 59 -9.91 2.12 1.04
N MET A 60 -10.25 3.33 1.47
CA MET A 60 -9.90 3.83 2.80
C MET A 60 -10.57 3.02 3.91
N PHE A 61 -11.83 2.64 3.73
CA PHE A 61 -12.51 1.70 4.62
C PHE A 61 -11.78 0.36 4.70
N LEU A 62 -11.42 -0.25 3.55
CA LEU A 62 -10.69 -1.52 3.53
C LEU A 62 -9.33 -1.43 4.23
N LYS A 63 -8.61 -0.32 4.05
CA LYS A 63 -7.35 -0.04 4.73
C LYS A 63 -7.54 0.08 6.24
N SER A 64 -8.45 0.96 6.68
CA SER A 64 -8.76 1.15 8.10
C SER A 64 -9.19 -0.16 8.76
N PHE A 65 -10.02 -0.94 8.08
CA PHE A 65 -10.47 -2.25 8.55
C PHE A 65 -9.30 -3.24 8.72
N LYS A 66 -8.39 -3.31 7.74
CA LYS A 66 -7.19 -4.15 7.82
C LYS A 66 -6.30 -3.75 9.00
N ASP A 67 -6.04 -2.45 9.15
CA ASP A 67 -5.13 -1.92 10.15
C ASP A 67 -5.72 -2.10 11.56
N THR A 68 -7.01 -1.82 11.72
CA THR A 68 -7.76 -2.07 12.97
C THR A 68 -7.69 -3.54 13.38
N LYS A 69 -7.83 -4.46 12.43
CA LYS A 69 -7.69 -5.89 12.71
C LYS A 69 -6.29 -6.30 13.11
N ALA A 70 -5.27 -5.75 12.46
CA ALA A 70 -3.89 -6.01 12.83
C ALA A 70 -3.60 -5.50 14.25
N LEU A 71 -4.09 -4.30 14.59
CA LEU A 71 -3.99 -3.69 15.90
C LEU A 71 -4.65 -4.55 16.99
N PHE A 72 -5.93 -4.90 16.85
CA PHE A 72 -6.62 -5.73 17.83
C PHE A 72 -6.05 -7.15 17.91
N GLY A 73 -5.56 -7.69 16.79
CA GLY A 73 -4.87 -8.98 16.76
C GLY A 73 -3.59 -8.96 17.59
N ALA A 74 -2.75 -7.94 17.40
CA ALA A 74 -1.52 -7.72 18.16
C ALA A 74 -1.82 -7.61 19.66
N VAL A 75 -2.72 -6.72 20.02
CA VAL A 75 -3.15 -6.47 21.41
C VAL A 75 -3.69 -7.76 22.05
N GLY A 76 -4.59 -8.47 21.37
CA GLY A 76 -5.15 -9.71 21.89
C GLY A 76 -4.14 -10.84 22.05
N ILE A 77 -3.09 -10.91 21.22
CA ILE A 77 -1.99 -11.86 21.41
C ILE A 77 -1.21 -11.50 22.67
N THR A 78 -0.81 -10.24 22.82
CA THR A 78 -0.06 -9.79 23.99
C THR A 78 -0.83 -10.03 25.29
N PHE A 79 -2.15 -9.77 25.29
CA PHE A 79 -3.00 -10.08 26.45
C PHE A 79 -3.02 -11.56 26.82
N ARG A 80 -3.00 -12.47 25.84
CA ARG A 80 -2.92 -13.92 26.11
C ARG A 80 -1.55 -14.37 26.61
N GLU A 81 -0.50 -13.61 26.34
CA GLU A 81 0.85 -13.89 26.86
C GLU A 81 0.93 -13.52 28.36
N ILE A 82 0.10 -12.59 28.85
CA ILE A 82 0.03 -12.14 30.26
C ILE A 82 -0.95 -13.01 31.07
N LYS A 83 -0.79 -14.32 30.92
CA LYS A 83 -1.72 -15.41 31.26
C LYS A 83 -2.29 -15.49 32.69
N ASP A 84 -1.88 -14.63 33.62
CA ASP A 84 -2.23 -14.74 35.05
C ASP A 84 -3.29 -13.74 35.54
N VAL A 85 -3.88 -12.93 34.66
CA VAL A 85 -4.89 -11.94 35.08
C VAL A 85 -6.28 -12.33 34.58
N LEU A 86 -7.05 -12.98 35.46
CA LEU A 86 -8.37 -13.54 35.17
C LEU A 86 -9.50 -12.49 35.09
N ASN A 87 -9.24 -11.24 35.51
CA ASN A 87 -10.26 -10.18 35.61
C ASN A 87 -9.78 -8.87 34.99
N VAL A 88 -10.67 -8.18 34.26
CA VAL A 88 -10.46 -6.83 33.70
C VAL A 88 -10.05 -5.82 34.77
N THR A 89 -10.58 -5.94 36.00
CA THR A 89 -10.22 -5.04 37.10
C THR A 89 -8.79 -5.25 37.57
N ASP A 90 -8.35 -6.51 37.66
CA ASP A 90 -6.98 -6.82 38.04
C ASP A 90 -6.01 -6.44 36.92
N LEU A 91 -6.45 -6.55 35.66
CA LEU A 91 -5.69 -6.11 34.50
C LEU A 91 -5.42 -4.61 34.51
N ILE A 92 -6.43 -3.79 34.85
CA ILE A 92 -6.28 -2.33 35.01
C ILE A 92 -5.30 -2.01 36.14
N LYS A 93 -5.34 -2.74 37.26
CA LYS A 93 -4.38 -2.56 38.36
C LYS A 93 -2.96 -2.98 37.97
N THR A 94 -2.83 -4.08 37.22
CA THR A 94 -1.57 -4.53 36.64
C THR A 94 -1.02 -3.50 35.65
N PHE A 95 -1.89 -2.83 34.87
CA PHE A 95 -1.50 -1.75 33.96
C PHE A 95 -0.98 -0.50 34.64
N GLN A 96 -1.43 -0.22 35.86
CA GLN A 96 -0.91 0.89 36.66
C GLN A 96 0.48 0.59 37.26
N GLN A 97 0.95 -0.66 37.20
CA GLN A 97 2.29 -1.02 37.65
C GLN A 97 3.31 -0.86 36.52
N GLU A 98 4.35 -0.06 36.74
CA GLU A 98 5.41 0.25 35.76
C GLU A 98 6.12 -0.98 35.18
N ARG A 99 6.18 -2.09 35.93
CA ARG A 99 6.82 -3.32 35.44
C ARG A 99 6.06 -3.97 34.29
N TYR A 100 4.73 -3.89 34.30
CA TYR A 100 3.89 -4.51 33.28
C TYR A 100 3.69 -3.60 32.06
N SER A 101 3.81 -2.28 32.21
CA SER A 101 3.84 -1.36 31.07
C SER A 101 5.05 -1.62 30.19
N VAL A 102 6.25 -1.82 30.75
CA VAL A 102 7.47 -2.09 29.95
C VAL A 102 7.40 -3.42 29.20
N ILE A 103 6.89 -4.48 29.84
CA ILE A 103 6.73 -5.80 29.19
C ILE A 103 5.69 -5.73 28.08
N MET A 104 4.56 -5.05 28.33
CA MET A 104 3.53 -4.79 27.33
C MET A 104 4.06 -3.98 26.16
N ASP A 105 4.76 -2.88 26.42
CA ASP A 105 5.31 -2.00 25.39
C ASP A 105 6.30 -2.77 24.52
N SER A 106 7.19 -3.58 25.10
CA SER A 106 8.13 -4.43 24.36
C SER A 106 7.41 -5.48 23.50
N ALA A 107 6.38 -6.14 24.04
CA ALA A 107 5.62 -7.14 23.32
C ALA A 107 4.79 -6.51 22.19
N LEU A 108 4.11 -5.40 22.45
CA LEU A 108 3.32 -4.63 21.48
C LEU A 108 4.21 -4.07 20.37
N THR A 109 5.36 -3.47 20.73
CA THR A 109 6.38 -2.99 19.79
C THR A 109 6.72 -4.07 18.76
N THR A 110 6.96 -5.30 19.23
CA THR A 110 7.30 -6.42 18.35
C THR A 110 6.17 -6.77 17.38
N LYS A 111 4.91 -6.72 17.82
CA LYS A 111 3.76 -7.00 16.95
C LYS A 111 3.46 -5.84 15.99
N PHE A 112 3.67 -4.59 16.41
CA PHE A 112 3.43 -3.39 15.62
C PHE A 112 4.46 -3.12 14.54
N ARG A 113 5.60 -3.82 14.52
CA ARG A 113 6.53 -3.83 13.36
C ARG A 113 5.83 -4.22 12.07
N SER A 114 4.77 -5.04 12.14
CA SER A 114 4.00 -5.46 10.95
C SER A 114 3.01 -4.41 10.44
N LEU A 115 2.70 -3.38 11.25
CA LEU A 115 1.77 -2.31 10.93
C LEU A 115 2.51 -1.18 10.22
N ARG A 116 2.45 -1.15 8.88
CA ARG A 116 3.09 -0.09 8.08
C ARG A 116 2.63 1.30 8.53
N GLY A 117 3.59 2.18 8.77
CA GLY A 117 3.35 3.54 9.25
C GLY A 117 3.37 3.69 10.77
N SER A 118 3.50 2.61 11.55
CA SER A 118 3.79 2.70 12.98
C SER A 118 5.24 3.14 13.23
N ILE A 119 5.49 3.75 14.39
CA ILE A 119 6.86 4.04 14.85
C ILE A 119 7.70 2.76 14.85
N ASP A 120 7.14 1.64 15.31
CA ASP A 120 7.87 0.37 15.40
C ASP A 120 8.26 -0.21 14.04
N TYR A 121 7.40 -0.01 13.03
CA TYR A 121 7.73 -0.34 11.64
C TYR A 121 8.91 0.50 11.15
N PHE A 122 8.90 1.82 11.39
CA PHE A 122 9.99 2.70 10.97
C PHE A 122 11.30 2.38 11.69
N ASN A 123 11.26 2.17 13.01
CA ASN A 123 12.42 1.76 13.80
C ASN A 123 13.02 0.43 13.30
N THR A 124 12.17 -0.49 12.82
CA THR A 124 12.64 -1.77 12.27
C THR A 124 13.35 -1.56 10.94
N VAL A 125 12.74 -0.80 10.03
CA VAL A 125 13.33 -0.46 8.73
C VAL A 125 14.64 0.31 8.88
N GLU A 126 14.70 1.27 9.81
CA GLU A 126 15.90 2.03 10.12
C GLU A 126 17.03 1.13 10.61
N LYS A 127 16.75 0.22 11.56
CA LYS A 127 17.74 -0.75 12.05
C LYS A 127 18.23 -1.71 10.97
N GLU A 128 17.34 -2.16 10.08
CA GLU A 128 17.71 -2.98 8.93
C GLU A 128 18.66 -2.22 8.00
N LEU A 129 18.37 -0.96 7.69
CA LEU A 129 19.22 -0.11 6.87
C LEU A 129 20.57 0.18 7.54
N GLN A 130 20.59 0.47 8.84
CA GLN A 130 21.83 0.68 9.58
C GLN A 130 22.70 -0.57 9.56
N CYS A 131 22.12 -1.76 9.75
CA CYS A 131 22.83 -3.02 9.65
C CYS A 131 23.46 -3.23 8.27
N VAL A 132 22.75 -2.87 7.19
CA VAL A 132 23.29 -2.90 5.82
C VAL A 132 24.47 -1.93 5.70
N VAL A 133 24.36 -0.71 6.22
CA VAL A 133 25.44 0.29 6.19
C VAL A 133 26.66 -0.18 6.99
N ASP A 134 26.47 -0.76 8.18
CA ASP A 134 27.55 -1.25 9.02
C ASP A 134 28.25 -2.46 8.41
N THR A 135 27.53 -3.29 7.64
CA THR A 135 28.06 -4.53 7.04
C THR A 135 28.69 -4.30 5.66
N ILE A 136 28.04 -3.51 4.81
CA ILE A 136 28.42 -3.31 3.40
C ILE A 136 29.16 -1.98 3.20
N GLY A 137 28.88 -0.98 4.03
CA GLY A 137 29.33 0.40 3.85
C GLY A 137 28.21 1.33 3.37
N PRO A 138 28.53 2.60 3.08
CA PRO A 138 27.55 3.58 2.64
C PRO A 138 26.91 3.19 1.30
N ALA A 139 25.68 3.63 1.08
CA ALA A 139 25.00 3.45 -0.20
C ALA A 139 25.76 4.18 -1.33
N ALA A 140 25.80 3.55 -2.50
CA ALA A 140 26.42 4.13 -3.69
C ALA A 140 25.49 5.15 -4.37
N PHE A 141 24.18 4.86 -4.40
CA PHE A 141 23.20 5.70 -5.07
C PHE A 141 21.93 5.87 -4.26
N TYR A 142 21.37 7.08 -4.34
CA TYR A 142 20.02 7.40 -3.88
C TYR A 142 19.22 7.94 -5.07
N ILE A 143 18.06 7.35 -5.33
CA ILE A 143 17.19 7.73 -6.45
C ILE A 143 15.78 7.94 -5.94
N THR A 144 15.20 9.09 -6.25
CA THR A 144 13.76 9.34 -6.09
C THR A 144 13.09 9.28 -7.45
N ALA A 145 12.20 8.30 -7.65
CA ALA A 145 11.36 8.19 -8.83
C ALA A 145 10.00 8.85 -8.58
N ASN A 146 9.85 10.08 -9.09
CA ASN A 146 8.58 10.80 -9.09
C ASN A 146 7.78 10.46 -10.36
N PRO A 147 6.47 10.18 -10.24
CA PRO A 147 5.62 9.97 -11.40
C PRO A 147 5.33 11.31 -12.10
N SER A 148 5.28 11.30 -13.43
CA SER A 148 4.67 12.36 -14.25
C SER A 148 3.54 11.74 -15.07
N PRO A 149 2.34 11.55 -14.48
CA PRO A 149 1.28 10.79 -15.13
C PRO A 149 0.66 11.51 -16.33
N GLU A 150 0.78 12.85 -16.40
CA GLU A 150 0.32 13.65 -17.53
C GLU A 150 1.01 13.25 -18.84
N ASP A 151 2.31 12.92 -18.78
CA ASP A 151 3.11 12.53 -19.92
C ASP A 151 2.89 11.06 -20.35
N TRP A 152 2.07 10.30 -19.62
CA TRP A 152 1.90 8.87 -19.86
C TRP A 152 0.67 8.62 -20.75
N GLU A 153 0.87 8.71 -22.05
CA GLU A 153 -0.19 8.47 -23.05
C GLU A 153 -0.89 7.10 -22.87
N ASN A 154 -0.14 6.05 -22.52
CA ASN A 154 -0.72 4.74 -22.24
C ASN A 154 -1.61 4.73 -20.99
N LEU A 155 -1.29 5.53 -19.96
CA LEU A 155 -2.15 5.70 -18.78
C LEU A 155 -3.43 6.45 -19.17
N ARG A 156 -3.29 7.56 -19.92
CA ARG A 156 -4.42 8.33 -20.47
C ARG A 156 -5.37 7.44 -21.27
N ARG A 157 -4.84 6.67 -22.22
CA ARG A 157 -5.60 5.72 -23.04
C ARG A 157 -6.30 4.65 -22.20
N THR A 158 -5.64 4.16 -21.14
CA THR A 158 -6.24 3.19 -20.21
C THR A 158 -7.47 3.80 -19.52
N TYR A 159 -7.37 5.04 -19.03
CA TYR A 159 -8.49 5.73 -18.41
C TYR A 159 -9.65 5.98 -19.39
N LEU A 160 -9.37 6.46 -20.60
CA LEU A 160 -10.39 6.69 -21.64
C LEU A 160 -11.10 5.39 -22.07
N THR A 161 -10.36 4.27 -22.12
CA THR A 161 -10.92 2.95 -22.46
C THR A 161 -11.86 2.45 -21.36
N ILE A 162 -11.48 2.59 -20.10
CA ILE A 162 -12.28 2.12 -18.95
C ILE A 162 -13.47 3.04 -18.69
N TYR A 163 -13.29 4.35 -18.87
CA TYR A 163 -14.31 5.38 -18.70
C TYR A 163 -14.70 5.97 -20.05
N SER A 164 -15.35 5.14 -20.88
CA SER A 164 -15.78 5.49 -22.25
C SER A 164 -16.74 6.69 -22.34
N ASN A 165 -17.29 7.12 -21.21
CA ASN A 165 -18.16 8.29 -21.11
C ASN A 165 -17.40 9.62 -21.00
N ILE A 166 -16.07 9.59 -20.99
CA ILE A 166 -15.20 10.77 -20.90
C ILE A 166 -14.59 11.01 -22.27
N SER A 167 -14.79 12.22 -22.80
CA SER A 167 -14.17 12.62 -24.05
C SER A 167 -12.69 12.93 -23.83
N GLU A 168 -11.89 12.83 -24.89
CA GLU A 168 -10.46 13.18 -24.81
C GLU A 168 -10.23 14.66 -24.49
N MET A 169 -11.18 15.52 -24.88
CA MET A 169 -11.16 16.96 -24.59
C MET A 169 -11.44 17.26 -23.11
N ASP A 170 -12.25 16.42 -22.46
CA ASP A 170 -12.61 16.57 -21.03
C ASP A 170 -11.64 15.83 -20.10
N TYR A 171 -10.63 15.15 -20.65
CA TYR A 171 -9.68 14.37 -19.87
C TYR A 171 -8.81 15.28 -19.00
N ASN A 172 -8.81 15.02 -17.69
CA ASN A 172 -7.87 15.60 -16.74
C ASN A 172 -7.26 14.47 -15.91
N CYS A 173 -5.93 14.37 -15.91
CA CYS A 173 -5.23 13.25 -15.29
C CYS A 173 -5.50 13.15 -13.80
N ASP A 174 -5.35 14.26 -13.06
CA ASP A 174 -5.53 14.29 -11.61
C ASP A 174 -6.96 13.91 -11.19
N LYS A 175 -7.97 14.41 -11.90
CA LYS A 175 -9.37 14.03 -11.67
C LYS A 175 -9.60 12.55 -11.91
N MET A 176 -8.95 11.95 -12.90
CA MET A 176 -9.05 10.52 -13.18
C MET A 176 -8.34 9.67 -12.11
N ILE A 177 -7.18 10.11 -11.64
CA ILE A 177 -6.46 9.48 -10.53
C ILE A 177 -7.26 9.56 -9.24
N ALA A 178 -7.84 10.71 -8.93
CA ALA A 178 -8.69 10.89 -7.75
C ALA A 178 -9.96 10.02 -7.82
N LYS A 179 -10.56 9.90 -9.01
CA LYS A 179 -11.75 9.06 -9.24
C LYS A 179 -11.45 7.56 -9.13
N ASP A 180 -10.30 7.12 -9.62
CA ASP A 180 -9.88 5.72 -9.59
C ASP A 180 -8.36 5.60 -9.40
N PRO A 181 -7.91 5.61 -8.13
CA PRO A 181 -6.48 5.60 -7.80
C PRO A 181 -5.83 4.24 -8.04
N VAL A 182 -6.62 3.17 -8.22
CA VAL A 182 -6.09 1.81 -8.39
C VAL A 182 -5.45 1.63 -9.76
N ILE A 183 -6.01 2.26 -10.80
CA ILE A 183 -5.44 2.24 -12.15
C ILE A 183 -4.04 2.86 -12.13
N PHE A 184 -3.92 4.10 -11.64
CA PHE A 184 -2.64 4.79 -11.51
C PHE A 184 -1.66 4.03 -10.62
N SER A 185 -2.07 3.60 -9.43
CA SER A 185 -1.20 2.86 -8.49
C SER A 185 -0.67 1.56 -9.12
N THR A 186 -1.52 0.84 -9.85
CA THR A 186 -1.11 -0.39 -10.55
C THR A 186 -0.16 -0.09 -11.69
N TYR A 187 -0.45 0.95 -12.48
CA TYR A 187 0.37 1.37 -13.60
C TYR A 187 1.75 1.84 -13.13
N PHE A 188 1.81 2.71 -12.13
CA PHE A 188 3.06 3.20 -11.54
C PHE A 188 3.89 2.06 -10.97
N ARG A 189 3.27 1.14 -10.20
CA ARG A 189 3.96 -0.04 -9.67
C ARG A 189 4.56 -0.91 -10.77
N ASN A 190 3.83 -1.13 -11.86
CA ASN A 190 4.32 -1.92 -12.99
C ASN A 190 5.49 -1.21 -13.70
N ARG A 191 5.41 0.11 -13.88
CA ARG A 191 6.53 0.90 -14.45
C ARG A 191 7.76 0.85 -13.55
N LEU A 192 7.59 1.02 -12.25
CA LEU A 192 8.69 0.95 -11.28
C LEU A 192 9.33 -0.43 -11.26
N HIS A 193 8.54 -1.50 -11.28
CA HIS A 193 9.05 -2.86 -11.33
C HIS A 193 9.83 -3.11 -12.63
N ASN A 194 9.33 -2.65 -13.78
CA ASN A 194 10.05 -2.77 -15.04
C ASN A 194 11.35 -1.95 -15.06
N LEU A 195 11.33 -0.73 -14.51
CA LEU A 195 12.53 0.10 -14.35
C LEU A 195 13.58 -0.61 -13.49
N LEU A 196 13.17 -1.09 -12.31
CA LEU A 196 14.05 -1.80 -11.39
C LEU A 196 14.63 -3.06 -12.05
N ARG A 197 13.78 -3.92 -12.60
CA ARG A 197 14.20 -5.24 -13.12
C ARG A 197 15.00 -5.15 -14.40
N ASN A 198 14.55 -4.34 -15.37
CA ASN A 198 15.08 -4.39 -16.73
C ASN A 198 16.18 -3.34 -16.98
N VAL A 199 16.26 -2.31 -16.13
CA VAL A 199 17.23 -1.22 -16.28
C VAL A 199 18.20 -1.20 -15.10
N ILE A 200 17.72 -0.96 -13.88
CA ILE A 200 18.58 -0.67 -12.73
C ILE A 200 19.35 -1.91 -12.24
N LEU A 201 18.62 -3.01 -11.98
CA LEU A 201 19.16 -4.27 -11.45
C LEU A 201 19.63 -5.23 -12.57
N ASN A 202 19.60 -4.76 -13.82
CA ASN A 202 20.12 -5.54 -14.94
C ASN A 202 21.65 -5.64 -14.81
N LYS A 203 22.23 -6.76 -15.25
CA LYS A 203 23.68 -6.99 -15.21
C LYS A 203 24.45 -5.93 -16.01
N ASP A 204 23.87 -5.51 -17.14
CA ASP A 204 24.39 -4.44 -17.99
C ASP A 204 23.71 -3.09 -17.68
N GLY A 205 23.17 -2.95 -16.46
CA GLY A 205 22.51 -1.74 -15.99
C GLY A 205 23.49 -0.57 -15.78
N PRO A 206 22.97 0.66 -15.69
CA PRO A 206 23.79 1.88 -15.65
C PRO A 206 24.66 2.00 -14.40
N PHE A 207 24.35 1.24 -13.33
CA PHE A 207 25.02 1.32 -12.04
C PHE A 207 25.97 0.15 -11.76
N GLY A 208 26.20 -0.72 -12.75
CA GLY A 208 27.05 -1.91 -12.61
C GLY A 208 26.47 -2.98 -11.68
N GLU A 209 27.34 -3.80 -11.08
CA GLU A 209 26.93 -4.90 -10.20
C GLU A 209 26.43 -4.37 -8.84
N LEU A 210 25.09 -4.35 -8.69
CA LEU A 210 24.41 -4.01 -7.44
C LEU A 210 24.32 -5.24 -6.53
N ILE A 211 24.77 -5.10 -5.29
CA ILE A 211 24.82 -6.16 -4.28
C ILE A 211 23.67 -6.08 -3.28
N HIS A 212 23.14 -4.87 -3.06
CA HIS A 212 21.98 -4.67 -2.21
C HIS A 212 21.14 -3.50 -2.71
N HIS A 213 19.84 -3.55 -2.44
CA HIS A 213 18.94 -2.44 -2.73
C HIS A 213 17.81 -2.40 -1.71
N PHE A 214 17.35 -1.20 -1.42
CA PHE A 214 16.18 -0.95 -0.60
C PHE A 214 15.30 0.05 -1.33
N PHE A 215 13.98 -0.15 -1.32
CA PHE A 215 13.07 0.86 -1.81
C PHE A 215 11.78 0.94 -1.00
N ARG A 216 11.22 2.13 -0.98
CA ARG A 216 9.97 2.46 -0.32
C ARG A 216 9.12 3.34 -1.23
N ILE A 217 7.82 3.12 -1.21
CA ILE A 217 6.84 3.96 -1.91
C ILE A 217 6.16 4.82 -0.84
N ASP A 218 6.18 6.13 -1.05
CA ASP A 218 5.58 7.13 -0.17
C ASP A 218 4.60 8.03 -0.94
N TYR A 219 3.68 8.63 -0.20
CA TYR A 219 2.73 9.61 -0.72
C TYR A 219 3.29 11.00 -0.46
N GLN A 220 3.41 11.82 -1.51
CA GLN A 220 3.73 13.24 -1.39
C GLN A 220 2.47 14.04 -1.03
N GLU A 221 2.64 15.29 -0.58
CA GLU A 221 1.54 16.24 -0.34
C GLU A 221 0.68 16.48 -1.61
N SER A 222 1.23 16.21 -2.80
CA SER A 222 0.52 16.25 -4.09
C SER A 222 -0.41 15.05 -4.34
N ASN A 223 -0.61 14.17 -3.36
CA ASN A 223 -1.40 12.93 -3.44
C ASN A 223 -0.91 11.88 -4.45
N LEU A 224 0.23 12.10 -5.12
CA LEU A 224 0.85 11.10 -5.98
C LEU A 224 1.90 10.29 -5.21
N THR A 225 1.93 9.00 -5.51
CA THR A 225 2.92 8.07 -4.97
C THR A 225 4.25 8.25 -5.68
N HIS A 226 5.34 8.40 -4.94
CA HIS A 226 6.71 8.40 -5.46
C HIS A 226 7.51 7.28 -4.76
N CYS A 227 8.64 6.91 -5.34
CA CYS A 227 9.49 5.85 -4.80
C CYS A 227 10.87 6.37 -4.46
N HIS A 228 11.29 6.14 -3.22
CA HIS A 228 12.67 6.32 -2.77
C HIS A 228 13.40 4.99 -2.88
N MET A 229 14.58 5.01 -3.48
CA MET A 229 15.40 3.83 -3.73
C MET A 229 16.84 4.11 -3.32
N ILE A 230 17.45 3.14 -2.66
CA ILE A 230 18.84 3.16 -2.21
C ILE A 230 19.53 1.92 -2.75
N PHE A 231 20.72 2.08 -3.31
CA PHE A 231 21.48 1.00 -3.94
C PHE A 231 22.91 0.93 -3.43
N TRP A 232 23.40 -0.28 -3.25
CA TRP A 232 24.79 -0.59 -2.93
C TRP A 232 25.42 -1.35 -4.08
N SER A 233 26.57 -0.88 -4.56
CA SER A 233 27.37 -1.52 -5.60
C SER A 233 28.57 -2.23 -5.01
N LYS A 234 29.06 -3.25 -5.72
CA LYS A 234 30.26 -4.01 -5.30
C LYS A 234 31.56 -3.21 -5.38
N ASN A 235 31.61 -2.27 -6.33
CA ASN A 235 32.76 -1.41 -6.60
C ASN A 235 32.35 0.07 -6.45
N GLU A 236 33.31 0.95 -6.14
CA GLU A 236 33.11 2.39 -6.34
C GLU A 236 32.78 2.66 -7.80
N VAL A 237 31.59 3.18 -8.06
CA VAL A 237 31.20 3.55 -9.42
C VAL A 237 31.80 4.92 -9.70
N THR A 238 32.86 4.94 -10.51
CA THR A 238 33.43 6.17 -11.05
C THR A 238 32.41 6.81 -12.00
N LEU A 239 32.08 8.10 -11.77
CA LEU A 239 31.08 8.87 -12.52
C LEU A 239 31.36 8.92 -14.04
N GLU A 240 32.57 8.59 -14.48
CA GLU A 240 32.97 8.50 -15.89
C GLU A 240 32.10 7.55 -16.73
N LYS A 241 31.49 6.53 -16.11
CA LYS A 241 30.61 5.58 -16.82
C LYS A 241 29.17 6.08 -17.03
N LEU A 242 28.76 7.17 -16.37
CA LEU A 242 27.40 7.70 -16.47
C LEU A 242 27.23 8.75 -17.58
N GLY A 243 28.20 8.90 -18.47
CA GLY A 243 28.09 9.80 -19.64
C GLY A 243 28.14 11.28 -19.24
N GLY A 244 28.96 11.62 -18.25
CA GLY A 244 29.31 13.01 -17.98
C GLY A 244 30.03 13.62 -19.17
N ARG A 245 29.45 14.69 -19.73
CA ARG A 245 30.26 15.74 -20.36
C ARG A 245 30.96 16.54 -19.29
#